data_AF-A0A2X4VDT3-F1
#
_entry.id   AF-A0A2X4VDT3-F1
#
_cell.length_a   1.000
_cell.length_b   1.000
_cell.length_c   1.000
_cell.angle_alpha   90.00
_cell.angle_beta   90.00
_cell.angle_gamma   90.00
#
_symmetry.space_group_name_H-M   'P 1'
#
loop_
_entity.id
_entity.type
_entity.pdbx_description
1 polymer ?
#
loop_
_entity_poly.entity_id
_entity_poly.type
_entity_poly.pdbx_seq_one_letter_code
_entity_poly.pdbx_strand_id
1 'polypeptide(L)' 'MLTQINQIFAEEGVNIAAQYLQTGPEIGYVVIDIDAETERADAALQRMKAIAGTIRARLLF' A
#
# COMPACT_ATOMS: atom_id res chain seq x y z
N MET A 1 7.22 -0.46 8.41
CA MET A 1 6.46 -0.85 7.20
C MET A 1 5.09 -0.16 7.12
N LEU A 2 4.14 -0.43 8.01
CA LEU A 2 2.78 0.17 7.90
C LEU A 2 2.77 1.71 7.86
N THR A 3 3.60 2.35 8.69
CA THR A 3 3.77 3.82 8.66
C THR A 3 4.24 4.34 7.30
N GLN A 4 5.15 3.63 6.63
CA GLN A 4 5.66 4.03 5.31
C GLN A 4 4.58 3.92 4.24
N ILE A 5 3.73 2.88 4.32
CA ILE A 5 2.59 2.72 3.42
C ILE A 5 1.61 3.89 3.59
N ASN A 6 1.28 4.24 4.83
CA ASN A 6 0.39 5.37 5.10
C ASN A 6 0.98 6.71 4.64
N GLN A 7 2.29 6.91 4.79
CA GLN A 7 2.97 8.11 4.31
C GLN A 7 2.93 8.23 2.78
N ILE A 8 3.12 7.12 2.05
CA ILE A 8 3.00 7.12 0.59
C ILE A 8 1.61 7.61 0.19
N PHE A 9 0.53 7.04 0.74
CA PHE A 9 -0.82 7.47 0.38
C PHE A 9 -1.11 8.92 0.79
N ALA A 10 -0.62 9.36 1.95
CA ALA A 10 -0.77 10.75 2.39
C ALA A 10 -0.07 11.74 1.44
N GLU A 11 1.14 11.41 0.97
CA GLU A 11 1.90 12.25 0.04
C GLU A 11 1.28 12.29 -1.37
N GLU A 12 0.67 11.20 -1.83
CA GLU A 12 -0.08 11.17 -3.09
C GLU A 12 -1.49 11.80 -2.96
N GLY A 13 -1.88 12.24 -1.75
CA GLY A 13 -3.19 12.79 -1.47
C GLY A 13 -4.32 11.79 -1.70
N VAL A 14 -4.07 10.51 -1.41
CA VAL A 14 -5.00 9.39 -1.60
C VAL A 14 -5.65 9.03 -0.27
N ASN A 15 -6.98 8.90 -0.28
CA ASN A 15 -7.73 8.46 0.89
C ASN A 15 -7.75 6.94 0.99
N ILE A 16 -7.58 6.42 2.20
CA ILE A 16 -7.72 4.98 2.51
C ILE A 16 -9.14 4.77 3.04
N ALA A 17 -9.96 4.03 2.30
CA ALA A 17 -11.33 3.70 2.68
C ALA A 17 -11.37 2.58 3.72
N ALA A 18 -10.54 1.55 3.52
CA ALA A 18 -10.40 0.44 4.44
C ALA A 18 -8.99 -0.15 4.40
N GLN A 19 -8.59 -0.78 5.49
CA GLN A 19 -7.31 -1.47 5.57
C GLN A 19 -7.46 -2.73 6.42
N TYR A 20 -6.97 -3.85 5.91
CA TYR A 20 -6.92 -5.12 6.62
C TYR A 20 -5.50 -5.68 6.61
N LEU A 21 -4.87 -5.72 7.78
CA LEU A 21 -3.53 -6.27 7.99
C LEU A 21 -3.62 -7.55 8.81
N GLN A 22 -2.99 -8.60 8.33
CA GLN A 22 -2.76 -9.84 9.08
C GLN A 22 -1.27 -10.18 9.05
N THR A 23 -0.71 -10.56 10.19
CA THR A 23 0.70 -10.93 10.33
C THR A 23 0.84 -12.38 10.78
N GLY A 24 1.78 -13.08 10.18
CA GLY A 24 2.35 -14.32 10.70
C GLY A 24 3.74 -14.08 11.30
N PRO A 25 4.47 -15.15 11.66
CA PRO A 25 5.80 -15.05 12.27
C PRO A 25 6.86 -14.40 11.36
N GLU A 26 6.74 -14.59 10.04
CA GLU A 26 7.75 -14.14 9.06
C GLU A 26 7.20 -13.16 8.01
N ILE A 27 5.88 -13.15 7.80
CA ILE A 27 5.25 -12.40 6.70
C ILE A 27 4.04 -11.62 7.24
N GLY A 28 3.92 -10.36 6.82
CA GLY A 28 2.71 -9.57 6.92
C GLY A 28 2.01 -9.46 5.56
N TYR A 29 0.69 -9.55 5.56
CA TYR A 29 -0.13 -9.32 4.38
C TYR A 29 -1.17 -8.24 4.66
N VAL A 30 -1.23 -7.23 3.81
CA VAL A 30 -2.16 -6.12 3.93
C VAL A 30 -2.95 -5.95 2.64
N VAL A 31 -4.26 -5.73 2.78
CA VAL A 31 -5.16 -5.28 1.71
C VAL A 31 -5.61 -3.87 2.08
N ILE A 32 -5.61 -2.97 1.11
CA ILE A 32 -5.91 -1.56 1.29
C ILE A 32 -6.88 -1.16 0.18
N ASP A 33 -8.07 -0.71 0.59
CA ASP A 33 -9.02 -0.09 -0.32
C ASP A 33 -8.75 1.40 -0.32
N ILE A 34 -8.52 1.94 -1.51
CA ILE A 34 -8.20 3.35 -1.72
C ILE A 34 -9.21 3.98 -2.68
N ASP A 35 -9.46 5.27 -2.48
CA ASP A 35 -10.17 6.10 -3.44
C ASP A 35 -9.16 6.98 -4.17
N ALA A 36 -8.77 6.57 -5.37
CA ALA A 36 -7.75 7.21 -6.17
C ALA A 36 -7.95 6.98 -7.67
N GLU A 37 -7.53 7.96 -8.46
CA GLU A 37 -7.33 7.78 -9.90
C GLU A 37 -6.22 6.74 -10.16
N THR A 38 -6.34 5.99 -11.27
CA THR A 38 -5.42 4.91 -11.62
C THR A 38 -3.96 5.35 -11.64
N GLU A 39 -3.67 6.56 -12.12
CA GLU A 39 -2.30 7.10 -12.20
C GLU A 39 -1.66 7.24 -10.82
N ARG A 40 -2.43 7.69 -9.81
CA ARG A 40 -1.95 7.80 -8.42
C ARG A 40 -1.81 6.44 -7.75
N ALA A 41 -2.74 5.53 -8.03
CA ALA A 41 -2.65 4.15 -7.53
C ALA A 41 -1.41 3.44 -8.07
N ASP A 42 -1.07 3.65 -9.35
CA ASP A 42 0.14 3.10 -9.97
C ASP A 42 1.41 3.72 -9.40
N ALA A 43 1.45 5.05 -9.19
CA ALA A 43 2.56 5.72 -8.53
C ALA A 43 2.80 5.17 -7.11
N ALA A 44 1.74 5.09 -6.30
CA ALA A 44 1.78 4.49 -4.97
C ALA A 44 2.26 3.03 -5.01
N LEU A 45 1.82 2.24 -6.00
CA LEU A 45 2.26 0.86 -6.18
C LEU A 45 3.77 0.75 -6.44
N GLN A 46 4.34 1.62 -7.28
CA GLN A 46 5.80 1.60 -7.51
C GLN A 46 6.57 1.94 -6.24
N ARG A 47 6.09 2.93 -5.47
CA ARG A 47 6.69 3.31 -4.19
C ARG A 47 6.59 2.19 -3.17
N MET A 48 5.47 1.48 -3.10
CA MET A 48 5.29 0.32 -2.22
C MET A 48 6.28 -0.81 -2.54
N LYS A 49 6.51 -1.11 -3.83
CA LYS A 49 7.50 -2.12 -4.24
C LYS A 49 8.93 -1.78 -3.81
N ALA A 50 9.24 -0.48 -3.66
CA ALA A 50 10.56 -0.02 -3.26
C ALA A 50 10.78 -0.02 -1.73
N ILE A 51 9.74 -0.25 -0.92
CA ILE A 51 9.90 -0.35 0.54
C ILE A 51 10.75 -1.59 0.86
N ALA A 52 11.84 -1.39 1.60
CA ALA A 52 12.70 -2.48 2.06
C ALA A 52 11.89 -3.54 2.83
N GLY A 53 12.05 -4.80 2.43
CA GLY A 53 11.28 -5.92 2.99
C GLY A 53 9.96 -6.22 2.28
N THR A 54 9.57 -5.46 1.26
CA THR A 54 8.42 -5.80 0.42
C THR A 54 8.71 -7.04 -0.41
N ILE A 55 7.95 -8.10 -0.18
CA ILE A 55 8.03 -9.34 -0.96
C ILE A 55 7.31 -9.15 -2.30
N ARG A 56 6.10 -8.57 -2.27
CA ARG A 56 5.27 -8.33 -3.45
C ARG A 56 4.21 -7.26 -3.15
N ALA A 57 3.92 -6.43 -4.15
CA ALA A 57 2.78 -5.52 -4.15
C ALA A 57 2.07 -5.57 -5.53
N ARG A 58 0.74 -5.45 -5.54
CA ARG A 58 -0.09 -5.46 -6.74
C ARG A 58 -1.33 -4.59 -6.56
N LEU A 59 -1.81 -4.00 -7.65
CA LEU A 59 -3.14 -3.39 -7.72
C LEU A 59 -4.18 -4.48 -8.01
N LEU A 60 -5.30 -4.44 -7.28
CA LEU A 60 -6.46 -5.31 -7.47
C LEU A 60 -7.63 -4.40 -7.90
N PHE A 61 -8.48 -4.88 -8.80
CA PHE A 61 -9.62 -4.17 -9.37
C PHE A 61 -10.94 -4.70 -8.82
#